data_AF-A0A415FWC6-F1
#
_entry.id   AF-A0A415FWC6-F1
#
_cell.length_a   1.000
_cell.length_b   1.000
_cell.length_c   1.000
_cell.angle_alpha   90.00
_cell.angle_beta   90.00
_cell.angle_gamma   90.00
#
_symmetry.space_group_name_H-M   'P 1'
#
loop_
_entity.id
_entity.type
_entity.pdbx_description
1 polymer ?
#
loop_
_entity_poly.entity_id
_entity_poly.type
_entity_poly.pdbx_seq_one_letter_code
_entity_poly.pdbx_strand_id
1 'polypeptide(L)' 'MILRRLVQRNIVALPKSTHRERMEQNIDVFDFTLSDEEMAAVTALDTKTSLFFRHDTPEAVDMFVGFIKERAGRE' A
#
# COMPACT_ATOMS: atom_id res chain seq x y z
N MET A 1 0.44 12.18 6.21
CA MET A 1 0.91 11.34 7.34
C MET A 1 1.40 9.95 6.92
N ILE A 2 0.57 9.07 6.33
CA ILE A 2 0.99 7.69 5.98
C ILE A 2 2.11 7.65 4.93
N LEU A 3 2.02 8.48 3.89
CA LEU A 3 3.08 8.58 2.87
C LEU A 3 4.40 9.06 3.49
N ARG A 4 4.35 10.08 4.35
CA ARG A 4 5.52 10.56 5.12
C ARG A 4 6.14 9.42 5.93
N ARG A 5 5.34 8.62 6.64
CA ARG A 5 5.85 7.48 7.42
C ARG A 5 6.63 6.48 6.57
N LEU A 6 6.15 6.17 5.36
CA LEU A 6 6.85 5.25 4.46
C LEU A 6 8.19 5.84 4.02
N VAL A 7 8.19 7.10 3.57
CA VAL A 7 9.40 7.81 3.13
C VAL A 7 10.42 7.95 4.26
N GLN A 8 9.99 8.30 5.47
CA GLN A 8 10.87 8.43 6.65
C GLN A 8 11.50 7.09 7.07
N ARG A 9 10.87 5.96 6.74
CA ARG A 9 11.43 4.61 6.90
C ARG A 9 12.28 4.16 5.71
N ASN A 10 12.57 5.06 4.77
CA ASN A 10 13.27 4.78 3.53
C ASN A 10 12.57 3.73 2.64
N ILE A 11 11.22 3.73 2.65
CA ILE A 11 10.39 2.87 1.79
C ILE A 11 9.75 3.75 0.71
N VAL A 12 10.01 3.41 -0.55
CA VAL A 12 9.42 4.11 -1.71
C VAL A 12 7.92 3.84 -1.75
N ALA A 13 7.11 4.91 -1.71
CA ALA A 13 5.65 4.83 -1.77
C ALA A 13 5.14 5.09 -3.20
N LEU A 14 4.14 4.31 -3.64
CA LEU A 14 3.47 4.45 -4.95
C LEU A 14 1.98 4.80 -4.76
N PRO A 15 1.63 6.03 -4.34
CA PRO A 15 0.24 6.44 -4.20
C PRO A 15 -0.43 6.63 -5.57
N LYS A 16 -1.67 6.14 -5.71
CA LYS A 16 -2.50 6.40 -6.89
C LYS A 16 -3.68 7.29 -6.50
N SER A 17 -3.96 8.30 -7.33
CA SER A 17 -5.17 9.12 -7.27
C SER A 17 -5.64 9.49 -8.68
N THR A 18 -6.93 9.73 -8.83
CA THR A 18 -7.53 10.33 -10.04
C THR A 18 -7.79 11.84 -9.89
N HIS A 19 -7.63 12.37 -8.67
CA HIS A 19 -7.88 13.78 -8.36
C HIS A 19 -6.54 14.53 -8.26
N ARG A 20 -6.41 15.63 -9.01
CA ARG A 20 -5.19 16.45 -9.06
C ARG A 20 -4.79 17.00 -7.68
N GLU A 21 -5.74 17.58 -6.95
CA GLU A 21 -5.51 18.10 -5.60
C GLU A 21 -4.88 17.06 -4.66
N ARG A 22 -5.26 15.78 -4.81
CA ARG A 22 -4.69 14.68 -4.03
C ARG A 22 -3.30 14.30 -4.50
N MET A 23 -3.01 14.40 -5.79
CA MET A 23 -1.65 14.16 -6.31
C MET A 23 -0.68 15.21 -5.77
N GLU A 24 -1.11 16.47 -5.74
CA GLU A 24 -0.36 17.59 -5.14
C GLU A 24 -0.14 17.36 -3.63
N GLN A 25 -1.19 17.00 -2.88
CA GLN A 25 -1.07 16.66 -1.45
C GLN A 25 -0.20 15.41 -1.19
N ASN A 26 -0.21 14.42 -2.09
CA ASN A 26 0.53 13.17 -1.89
C ASN A 26 2.04 13.37 -2.07
N ILE A 27 2.45 14.32 -2.90
CA ILE A 27 3.87 14.64 -3.10
C ILE A 27 4.38 15.65 -2.05
N ASP A 28 3.49 16.46 -1.47
CA ASP A 28 3.79 17.43 -0.42
C ASP A 28 3.92 16.78 0.97
N VAL A 29 4.90 15.89 1.10
CA VAL A 29 5.15 15.12 2.35
C VAL A 29 6.61 15.19 2.81
N PHE A 30 7.39 16.11 2.24
CA PHE A 30 8.84 16.20 2.48
C PHE A 30 9.24 17.37 3.39
N ASP A 31 8.33 18.31 3.60
CA ASP A 31 8.50 19.55 4.37
C ASP A 31 8.26 19.39 5.88
N PHE A 32 7.73 18.24 6.32
CA PHE A 32 7.57 17.88 7.73
C PHE A 32 8.16 16.51 8.05
N THR A 33 8.29 16.22 9.34
CA THR A 33 8.71 14.90 9.85
C THR A 33 7.75 14.44 10.94
N LEU A 34 7.62 13.13 11.10
CA LEU A 34 6.89 12.56 12.23
C LEU A 34 7.84 12.41 13.42
N SER A 35 7.37 12.70 14.62
CA SER A 35 8.10 12.44 15.86
C SER A 35 8.22 10.94 16.13
N ASP A 36 9.11 10.56 17.05
CA ASP A 36 9.27 9.16 17.43
C ASP A 36 8.00 8.59 18.06
N GLU A 37 7.27 9.41 18.84
CA GLU A 37 5.99 9.03 19.43
C GLU A 37 4.91 8.81 18.37
N GLU A 38 4.83 9.69 17.36
CA GLU A 38 3.89 9.52 16.24
C GLU A 38 4.22 8.27 15.41
N MET A 39 5.51 8.03 15.16
CA MET A 39 5.99 6.84 14.47
C MET A 39 5.66 5.55 15.24
N ALA A 40 5.80 5.57 16.58
CA ALA A 40 5.43 4.48 17.46
C ALA A 40 3.91 4.23 17.45
N ALA A 41 3.11 5.29 17.55
CA ALA A 41 1.65 5.21 17.54
C ALA A 41 1.12 4.55 16.26
N VAL A 42 1.65 4.92 15.09
CA VAL A 42 1.23 4.29 13.82
C VAL A 42 1.70 2.83 13.73
N THR A 43 2.86 2.51 14.30
CA THR A 43 3.38 1.13 14.30
C THR A 43 2.54 0.21 15.18
N ALA A 44 1.96 0.72 16.27
CA ALA A 44 1.05 -0.02 17.13
C ALA A 44 -0.27 -0.46 16.44
N LEU A 45 -0.60 0.13 15.28
CA LEU A 45 -1.79 -0.22 14.49
C LEU A 45 -1.58 -1.43 13.55
N ASP A 46 -0.36 -1.99 13.48
CA ASP A 46 -0.07 -3.11 12.58
C ASP A 46 -0.78 -4.40 13.02
N THR A 47 -1.69 -4.90 12.17
CA THR A 47 -2.42 -6.16 12.39
C THR A 47 -1.71 -7.38 11.80
N LYS A 48 -0.59 -7.17 11.10
CA LYS A 48 0.14 -8.22 10.35
C LYS A 48 -0.74 -8.98 9.35
N THR A 49 -1.84 -8.38 8.92
CA THR A 49 -2.83 -9.00 8.04
C THR A 49 -2.90 -8.22 6.74
N SER A 50 -2.77 -8.92 5.61
CA SER A 50 -2.94 -8.34 4.27
C SER A 50 -4.38 -7.83 4.10
N LEU A 51 -4.55 -6.66 3.49
CA LEU A 51 -5.87 -6.10 3.18
C LEU A 51 -6.59 -6.81 2.02
N PHE A 52 -5.90 -7.68 1.29
CA PHE A 52 -6.45 -8.37 0.12
C PHE A 52 -6.62 -9.87 0.38
N PHE A 53 -5.52 -10.59 0.44
CA PHE A 53 -5.49 -12.03 0.68
C PHE A 53 -4.11 -12.44 1.20
N ARG A 54 -4.03 -13.68 1.69
CA ARG A 54 -2.80 -14.32 2.12
C ARG A 54 -2.10 -14.95 0.92
N HIS A 55 -0.83 -14.61 0.71
CA HIS A 55 -0.08 -15.06 -0.46
C HIS A 55 0.46 -16.49 -0.31
N ASP A 56 0.41 -17.03 0.91
CA ASP A 56 1.00 -18.32 1.30
C ASP A 56 -0.02 -19.47 1.33
N THR A 57 -1.24 -19.28 0.80
CA THR A 57 -2.27 -20.33 0.77
C THR A 57 -2.52 -20.85 -0.65
N PRO A 58 -2.87 -22.14 -0.81
CA PRO A 58 -3.21 -22.71 -2.12
C PRO A 58 -4.36 -21.98 -2.82
N GLU A 59 -5.36 -21.52 -2.06
CA GLU A 59 -6.56 -20.85 -2.60
C GLU A 59 -6.21 -19.52 -3.27
N ALA A 60 -5.21 -18.80 -2.76
CA ALA A 60 -4.73 -17.58 -3.39
C ALA A 60 -4.05 -17.87 -4.74
N VAL A 61 -3.33 -18.99 -4.86
CA VAL A 61 -2.72 -19.42 -6.11
C VAL A 61 -3.81 -19.77 -7.13
N ASP A 62 -4.82 -20.54 -6.72
CA ASP A 62 -5.95 -20.91 -7.57
C ASP A 62 -6.70 -19.68 -8.10
N MET A 63 -6.90 -18.67 -7.26
CA MET A 63 -7.50 -17.39 -7.65
C MET A 63 -6.70 -16.69 -8.77
N PHE A 64 -5.38 -16.60 -8.64
CA PHE A 64 -4.53 -15.98 -9.66
C PHE A 64 -4.49 -16.76 -10.98
N VAL A 65 -4.44 -18.10 -10.90
CA VAL A 65 -4.54 -18.96 -12.08
C VAL A 65 -5.88 -18.74 -12.79
N GLY A 66 -6.96 -18.53 -12.03
CA GLY A 66 -8.26 -18.13 -12.56
C GLY A 66 -8.18 -16.85 -13.41
N PHE A 67 -7.60 -15.77 -12.87
CA PHE A 67 -7.44 -14.50 -13.61
C PHE A 67 -6.58 -14.64 -14.87
N ILE A 68 -5.55 -15.47 -14.83
CA ILE A 68 -4.70 -15.74 -16.01
C ILE A 68 -5.52 -16.45 -17.08
N LYS A 69 -6.32 -17.46 -16.72
CA LYS A 69 -7.18 -18.19 -17.66
C LYS A 69 -8.23 -17.26 -18.29
N GLU A 70 -8.85 -16.39 -17.50
CA GLU A 70 -9.81 -15.39 -18.00
C GLU A 70 -9.15 -14.42 -19.00
N ARG A 71 -7.93 -13.94 -18.71
CA ARG A 71 -7.21 -13.05 -19.63
C ARG A 71 -6.66 -13.75 -20.87
N ALA A 72 -6.31 -15.03 -20.76
CA ALA A 72 -5.87 -15.86 -21.87
C ALA A 72 -7.03 -16.22 -22.82
N GLY A 73 -8.24 -16.32 -22.29
CA GLY A 73 -9.49 -16.49 -23.04
C GLY A 73 -10.11 -15.16 -23.44
N ARG A 74 -9.59 -14.53 -24.51
CA ARG A 74 -10.47 -13.81 -25.44
C ARG A 74 -11.23 -14.87 -26.25
N GLU A 75 -12.39 -15.30 -25.73
CA GLU A 75 -13.60 -15.53 -26.53
C GLU A 75 -14.57 -14.37 -26.24
#